data_AF-A0ABD5ZV06-F1
#
_entry.id   AF-A0ABD5ZV06-F1
#
_cell.length_a   1.000
_cell.length_b   1.000
_cell.length_c   1.000
_cell.angle_alpha   90.00
_cell.angle_beta   90.00
_cell.angle_gamma   90.00
#
_symmetry.space_group_name_H-M   'P 1'
#
loop_
_entity.id
_entity.type
_entity.pdbx_description
1 polymer ?
#
loop_
_entity_poly.entity_id
_entity_poly.type
_entity_poly.pdbx_seq_one_letter_code
_entity_poly.pdbx_strand_id
1 'polypeptide(L)' 'MVHCPECDGEIAEESDVEFVDLDSTMAGLFRSSKRFYVVACSDCGAAIGSGVAGGGG' A
#
# COMPACT_ATOMS: atom_id res chain seq x y z
N MET A 1 11.87 4.36 -14.77
CA MET A 1 12.54 3.27 -14.04
C MET A 1 12.74 3.78 -12.63
N VAL A 2 12.00 3.20 -11.67
CA VAL A 2 12.05 3.55 -10.24
C VAL A 2 12.63 2.33 -9.54
N HIS A 3 13.59 2.51 -8.65
CA HIS A 3 14.19 1.41 -7.89
C HIS A 3 13.65 1.41 -6.46
N CYS A 4 13.51 0.21 -5.88
CA CYS A 4 13.20 0.07 -4.47
C CYS A 4 14.38 0.60 -3.64
N PRO A 5 14.18 1.55 -2.70
CA PRO A 5 15.28 2.13 -1.92
C PRO A 5 15.93 1.14 -0.93
N GLU A 6 15.27 0.02 -0.63
CA GLU A 6 15.78 -0.98 0.33
C GLU A 6 16.59 -2.09 -0.34
N CYS A 7 16.18 -2.57 -1.52
CA CYS A 7 16.81 -3.70 -2.20
C CYS A 7 17.37 -3.38 -3.59
N ASP A 8 17.23 -2.14 -4.07
CA ASP A 8 17.60 -1.67 -5.41
C ASP A 8 16.86 -2.38 -6.58
N GLY A 9 15.86 -3.21 -6.26
CA GLY A 9 15.02 -3.91 -7.23
C GLY A 9 14.32 -2.94 -8.18
N GLU A 10 14.24 -3.30 -9.46
CA GLU A 10 13.58 -2.48 -10.47
C GLU A 10 12.05 -2.61 -10.36
N ILE A 11 11.35 -1.48 -10.23
CA ILE A 11 9.89 -1.41 -10.25
C ILE A 11 9.49 -0.84 -11.62
N ALA A 12 9.08 -1.73 -12.51
CA ALA A 12 8.72 -1.41 -13.89
C ALA A 12 7.22 -1.59 -14.14
N GLU A 13 6.60 -2.58 -13.50
CA GLU A 13 5.22 -2.98 -13.70
C GLU A 13 4.43 -3.10 -12.38
N GLU A 14 3.10 -3.09 -12.45
CA GLU A 14 2.24 -3.23 -11.27
C GLU A 14 2.45 -4.58 -10.54
N SER A 15 2.99 -5.60 -11.22
CA SER A 15 3.38 -6.90 -10.64
C SER A 15 4.47 -6.79 -9.57
N ASP A 16 5.32 -5.77 -9.69
CA ASP A 16 6.49 -5.57 -8.82
C ASP A 16 6.10 -4.98 -7.46
N VAL A 17 4.82 -4.67 -7.27
CA VAL A 17 4.28 -4.11 -6.04
C VAL A 17 3.05 -4.85 -5.54
N GLU A 18 2.98 -5.05 -4.22
CA GLU A 18 1.83 -5.67 -3.55
C GLU A 18 1.05 -4.62 -2.77
N PHE A 19 -0.29 -4.62 -2.92
CA PHE A 19 -1.18 -3.76 -2.16
C PHE A 19 -1.74 -4.51 -0.96
N VAL A 20 -1.23 -4.17 0.22
CA VAL A 20 -1.71 -4.73 1.49
C VAL A 20 -2.78 -3.80 2.05
N ASP A 21 -4.04 -4.28 2.09
CA ASP A 21 -5.13 -3.59 2.78
C ASP A 21 -4.90 -3.68 4.28
N LEU A 22 -4.66 -2.53 4.91
CA LEU A 22 -4.70 -2.42 6.36
C LEU A 22 -6.17 -2.35 6.74
N ASP A 23 -6.72 -3.55 6.98
CA ASP A 23 -8.11 -3.78 7.33
C ASP A 23 -8.60 -2.72 8.33
N SER A 24 -9.71 -2.09 7.99
CA SER A 24 -10.32 -0.98 8.75
C SER A 24 -10.94 -1.43 10.08
N THR A 25 -10.58 -2.62 10.57
CA THR A 25 -10.98 -3.22 11.84
C THR A 25 -10.50 -2.47 13.08
N MET A 26 -9.77 -1.35 12.93
CA MET A 26 -9.51 -0.41 14.02
C MET A 26 -10.80 0.25 14.52
N ALA A 27 -11.50 -0.51 15.38
CA ALA A 27 -12.28 -0.10 16.52
C ALA A 27 -13.29 1.06 16.32
N GLY A 28 -14.53 0.67 16.04
CA GLY A 28 -15.57 0.84 17.06
C GLY A 28 -16.48 2.06 17.02
N LEU A 29 -16.13 3.20 16.41
CA LEU A 29 -17.01 4.40 16.54
C LEU A 29 -17.15 5.29 15.30
N PHE A 30 -16.31 5.13 14.27
CA PHE A 30 -16.43 5.91 13.05
C PHE A 30 -16.47 4.98 11.84
N ARG A 31 -17.63 4.91 11.18
CA ARG A 31 -17.76 4.40 9.79
C ARG A 31 -16.99 5.33 8.86
N SER A 32 -15.66 5.35 8.96
CA SER A 32 -14.85 5.94 7.91
C SER A 32 -14.80 4.89 6.81
N SER A 33 -15.49 5.14 5.70
CA SER A 33 -15.42 4.36 4.44
C SER A 33 -14.04 4.46 3.76
N LYS A 34 -12.98 4.74 4.54
CA LYS A 34 -11.62 4.94 4.08
C LYS A 34 -10.85 3.64 4.27
N ARG A 35 -10.43 3.06 3.16
CA ARG A 35 -9.50 1.93 3.16
C ARG A 35 -8.08 2.45 3.10
N PHE A 36 -7.22 1.92 3.96
CA PHE A 36 -5.80 2.23 3.98
C PHE A 36 -5.08 1.09 3.28
N TYR A 37 -4.23 1.43 2.31
CA TYR A 37 -3.41 0.45 1.62
C TYR A 37 -1.94 0.83 1.79
N VAL A 38 -1.10 -0.17 2.03
CA VAL A 38 0.35 -0.07 1.97
C VAL A 38 0.79 -0.75 0.68
N VAL A 39 1.68 -0.08 -0.04
CA VAL A 39 2.34 -0.63 -1.22
C VAL A 39 3.67 -1.21 -0.75
N ALA A 40 3.86 -2.50 -0.94
CA ALA A 40 5.09 -3.22 -0.65
C ALA A 40 5.80 -3.60 -1.95
N CYS A 41 7.13 -3.65 -1.93
CA CYS A 41 7.92 -4.19 -3.03
C CYS A 41 7.81 -5.73 -3.05
N SER A 42 7.50 -6.32 -4.20
CA SER A 42 7.33 -7.77 -4.35
C SER A 42 8.63 -8.56 -4.13
N ASP A 43 9.80 -7.95 -4.33
CA ASP A 43 11.10 -8.63 -4.17
C ASP A 43 11.53 -8.76 -2.70
N CYS A 44 11.40 -7.68 -1.92
CA CYS A 44 11.94 -7.62 -0.56
C CYS A 44 10.87 -7.46 0.53
N GLY A 45 9.61 -7.20 0.15
CA GLY A 45 8.51 -6.95 1.07
C GLY A 45 8.56 -5.59 1.76
N ALA A 46 9.49 -4.71 1.38
CA ALA A 46 9.60 -3.39 1.99
C ALA A 46 8.40 -2.50 1.64
N ALA A 47 7.85 -1.79 2.62
CA ALA A 47 6.81 -0.80 2.40
C ALA A 47 7.38 0.43 1.67
N ILE A 48 7.05 0.58 0.40
CA ILE A 48 7.53 1.66 -0.48
C ILE A 48 6.56 2.83 -0.57
N GLY A 49 5.30 2.64 -0.14
CA GLY A 49 4.30 3.70 -0.18
C GLY A 49 3.06 3.37 0.63
N SER A 50 2.23 4.38 0.87
CA SER A 50 0.93 4.21 1.51
C SER A 50 -0.08 5.12 0.84
N GLY A 51 -1.33 4.68 0.73
CA GLY A 51 -2.41 5.54 0.28
C GLY A 51 -3.72 5.26 0.98
N VAL A 52 -4.65 6.17 0.77
CA VAL A 52 -5.98 6.14 1.39
C VAL A 52 -7.02 6.30 0.30
N ALA A 53 -7.84 5.27 0.11
CA ALA A 53 -8.98 5.32 -0.79
C ALA A 53 -10.23 5.57 0.07
N GLY A 54 -10.78 6.78 -0.03
CA GLY A 54 -12.02 7.17 0.66
C GLY A 54 -13.03 7.69 -0.35
N GLY A 55 -14.21 7.07 -0.39
CA GLY A 55 -15.33 7.56 -1.20
C GLY A 55 -15.70 8.99 -0.77
N GLY A 56 -15.62 9.93 -1.71
CA GLY A 56 -16.22 11.25 -1.54
C GLY A 56 -17.72 11.09 -1.30
N GLY A 57 -18.20 11.67 -0.21
CA GLY A 57 -19.62 11.90 0.02
C GLY A 57 -20.12 13.09 -0.77
#